data_AF-A0A0F1BBK3-F1
#
_entry.id   AF-A0A0F1BBK3-F1
#
_cell.length_a   1.000
_cell.length_b   1.000
_cell.length_c   1.000
_cell.angle_alpha   90.00
_cell.angle_beta   90.00
_cell.angle_gamma   90.00
#
_symmetry.space_group_name_H-M   'P 1'
#
loop_
_entity.id
_entity.type
_entity.pdbx_description
1 polymer ?
#
loop_
_entity_poly.entity_id
_entity_poly.type
_entity_poly.pdbx_seq_one_letter_code
_entity_poly.pdbx_strand_id
1 'polypeptide(L)'
;MAYTNYARKQAAKEMRQNIANALVHEMNGVMNFLRDGTLQTKDGEKPNPFYENVISPSEAHYHYRITNGVTDIDTGTATQYFLWGDGTNPQKQQRYYFISKGCKVTLKSTYELTNEYLPCSLMSSASNPAAKIERIGFATDDLQKQSNTVDRMDAIVAFNFTQGDDKYSFANYVSPFNNALNNAGLIASHIMIVHRGTTADAWKLVTKADGSTPIEFADIASNLERLEKIGNGQQLGIRFIFEMKDNDSGGSGGGGSKCWSTTKSKIELCYNQETGTGMHGEDQILSLDMHNKDNQDDGTRTGTLKANLVMENTGRPVYIFKRSYGGDLQLSANGEPERFTYKDANGEAFEGEFYLDDNTGHRAWDGNTMSGADVTSEYYIPEVYDAFELVTPSVTEYSGFEKESVDITNVQNFVPDYNEDSHSGTHRFYVQSCPKIKQDIILRDAKGNALLNSEGKQQTVSVERVLYPHLSASLSSVSAYSGGGKTDMYTTENDTRHNISDRDKLDLLGGVTIQVELAEQEMAHGGEDGQHNPGRKLIYPNAKYVWVVTATMGMYDSESGLGVNIENPQSISYTITKWCSTIPQSGTPYDLLSTTTYK
;
A
#
# COMPACT_ATOMS: atom_id res chain seq x y z
N MET A 1 -33.13 9.83 20.82
CA MET A 1 -32.21 10.47 21.78
C MET A 1 -30.80 9.84 21.80
N ALA A 2 -30.63 8.52 21.69
CA ALA A 2 -29.29 7.89 21.65
C ALA A 2 -28.49 8.19 20.35
N TYR A 3 -29.14 8.10 19.17
CA TYR A 3 -28.50 8.36 17.87
C TYR A 3 -28.01 9.81 17.70
N THR A 4 -28.82 10.79 18.14
CA THR A 4 -28.46 12.21 18.15
C THR A 4 -27.27 12.52 19.06
N ASN A 5 -27.14 11.82 20.19
CA ASN A 5 -26.00 11.96 21.09
C ASN A 5 -24.73 11.30 20.52
N TYR A 6 -24.86 10.16 19.83
CA TYR A 6 -23.75 9.51 19.12
C TYR A 6 -23.22 10.40 17.98
N ALA A 7 -24.09 10.88 17.10
CA ALA A 7 -23.72 11.77 15.99
C ALA A 7 -23.05 13.06 16.50
N ARG A 8 -23.55 13.64 17.59
CA ARG A 8 -22.94 14.83 18.22
C ARG A 8 -21.55 14.53 18.79
N LYS A 9 -21.35 13.38 19.45
CA LYS A 9 -20.03 12.96 19.95
C LYS A 9 -19.04 12.76 18.81
N GLN A 10 -19.51 12.21 17.69
CA GLN A 10 -18.64 11.92 16.56
C GLN A 10 -18.26 13.17 15.76
N ALA A 11 -19.21 14.07 15.48
CA ALA A 11 -18.91 15.38 14.90
C ALA A 11 -17.93 16.18 15.77
N ALA A 12 -18.09 16.13 17.10
CA ALA A 12 -17.16 16.79 18.02
C ALA A 12 -15.77 16.14 18.03
N LYS A 13 -15.66 14.82 17.84
CA LYS A 13 -14.38 14.12 17.71
C LYS A 13 -13.65 14.52 16.43
N GLU A 14 -14.36 14.52 15.30
CA GLU A 14 -13.82 14.92 13.99
C GLU A 14 -13.39 16.39 13.99
N MET A 15 -14.19 17.29 14.57
CA MET A 15 -13.81 18.70 14.70
C MET A 15 -12.50 18.87 15.47
N ARG A 16 -12.31 18.15 16.58
CA ARG A 16 -11.05 18.20 17.35
C ARG A 16 -9.87 17.65 16.56
N GLN A 17 -10.08 16.57 15.80
CA GLN A 17 -9.05 16.01 14.93
C GLN A 17 -8.64 17.01 13.84
N ASN A 18 -9.59 17.68 13.21
CA ASN A 18 -9.31 18.70 12.19
C ASN A 18 -8.56 19.92 12.75
N ILE A 19 -8.93 20.38 13.95
CA ILE A 19 -8.21 21.44 14.65
C ILE A 19 -6.79 20.98 14.98
N ALA A 20 -6.62 19.80 15.58
CA ALA A 20 -5.30 19.26 15.92
C ALA A 20 -4.41 19.11 14.69
N ASN A 21 -4.94 18.55 13.58
CA ASN A 21 -4.23 18.43 12.31
C ASN A 21 -3.76 19.80 11.81
N ALA A 22 -4.63 20.82 11.84
CA ALA A 22 -4.31 22.15 11.37
C ALA A 22 -3.24 22.85 12.24
N LEU A 23 -3.29 22.69 13.57
CA LEU A 23 -2.30 23.24 14.48
C LEU A 23 -0.95 22.52 14.34
N VAL A 24 -0.94 21.20 14.22
CA VAL A 24 0.30 20.43 14.03
C VAL A 24 0.91 20.71 12.66
N HIS A 25 0.11 20.91 11.62
CA HIS A 25 0.59 21.33 10.31
C HIS A 25 1.38 22.66 10.40
N GLU A 26 0.89 23.62 11.19
CA GLU A 26 1.60 24.88 11.43
C GLU A 26 2.92 24.66 12.19
N MET A 27 2.92 23.80 13.21
CA MET A 27 4.16 23.43 13.93
C MET A 27 5.17 22.75 12.99
N ASN A 28 4.70 21.88 12.09
CA ASN A 28 5.53 21.17 11.13
C ASN A 28 6.15 22.09 10.09
N GLY A 29 5.38 23.07 9.60
CA GLY A 29 5.91 24.08 8.69
C GLY A 29 7.05 24.89 9.31
N VAL A 30 6.89 25.31 10.58
CA VAL A 30 7.98 25.99 11.32
C VAL A 30 9.17 25.06 11.53
N MET A 31 8.94 23.80 11.89
CA MET A 31 10.00 22.81 12.08
C MET A 31 10.80 22.59 10.80
N ASN A 32 10.13 22.42 9.65
CA ASN A 32 10.78 22.26 8.36
C ASN A 32 11.55 23.52 7.95
N PHE A 33 10.99 24.71 8.20
CA PHE A 33 11.71 25.97 7.99
C PHE A 33 13.00 26.02 8.81
N LEU A 34 13.01 25.55 10.06
CA LEU A 34 14.21 25.50 10.88
C LEU A 34 15.22 24.43 10.43
N ARG A 35 14.76 23.27 9.95
CA ARG A 35 15.65 22.19 9.54
C ARG A 35 16.51 22.55 8.31
N ASP A 36 15.97 23.39 7.43
CA ASP A 36 16.70 23.84 6.26
C ASP A 36 17.72 24.92 6.63
N GLY A 37 19.00 24.55 6.71
CA GLY A 37 20.10 25.49 6.96
C GLY A 37 20.25 26.55 5.85
N THR A 38 19.76 26.24 4.65
CA THR A 38 19.69 27.14 3.50
C THR A 38 18.28 27.13 2.89
N LEU A 39 17.74 28.31 2.63
CA LEU A 39 16.43 28.53 2.02
C LEU A 39 16.56 28.63 0.51
N GLN A 40 15.67 27.93 -0.20
CA GLN A 40 15.55 28.05 -1.65
C GLN A 40 14.65 29.25 -1.99
N THR A 41 15.22 30.26 -2.63
CA THR A 41 14.49 31.48 -3.03
C THR A 41 14.53 31.68 -4.53
N LYS A 42 13.64 32.52 -5.07
CA LYS A 42 13.65 32.85 -6.51
C LYS A 42 14.95 33.48 -6.99
N ASP A 43 15.70 34.12 -6.09
CA ASP A 43 17.01 34.72 -6.38
C ASP A 43 18.17 33.71 -6.22
N GLY A 44 17.88 32.44 -5.93
CA GLY A 44 18.84 31.39 -5.60
C GLY A 44 18.82 30.97 -4.13
N GLU A 45 19.79 30.13 -3.76
CA GLU A 45 19.96 29.65 -2.39
C GLU A 45 20.48 30.76 -1.47
N LYS A 46 19.80 30.98 -0.34
CA LYS A 46 20.20 31.95 0.69
C LYS A 46 20.33 31.23 2.04
N PRO A 47 21.25 31.62 2.93
CA PRO A 47 21.28 31.04 4.27
C PRO A 47 19.95 31.29 5.00
N ASN A 48 19.58 30.38 5.87
CA ASN A 48 18.42 30.60 6.72
C ASN A 48 18.75 31.64 7.79
N PRO A 49 17.94 32.72 7.93
CA PRO A 49 18.23 33.82 8.84
C PRO A 49 18.32 33.42 10.30
N PHE A 50 17.79 32.25 10.71
CA PHE A 50 17.99 31.76 12.08
C PHE A 50 19.44 31.45 12.42
N TYR A 51 20.25 31.10 11.40
CA TYR A 51 21.63 30.59 11.56
C TYR A 51 22.71 31.57 11.06
N GLU A 52 22.31 32.76 10.60
CA GLU A 52 23.27 33.74 10.09
C GLU A 52 24.07 34.43 11.21
N ASN A 53 25.35 34.71 10.97
CA ASN A 53 26.20 35.41 11.94
C ASN A 53 26.06 36.95 11.84
N VAL A 54 25.55 37.47 10.74
CA VAL A 54 25.43 38.91 10.48
C VAL A 54 23.98 39.32 10.65
N ILE A 55 23.69 40.01 11.77
CA ILE A 55 22.32 40.44 12.08
C ILE A 55 22.06 41.77 11.37
N SER A 56 21.27 41.75 10.29
CA SER A 56 20.63 42.98 9.83
C SER A 56 19.63 43.47 10.88
N PRO A 57 19.53 44.79 11.18
CA PRO A 57 18.53 45.32 12.10
C PRO A 57 17.09 44.92 11.74
N SER A 58 16.81 44.67 10.45
CA SER A 58 15.51 44.20 9.98
C SER A 58 15.22 42.73 10.30
N GLU A 59 16.24 41.93 10.63
CA GLU A 59 16.20 40.46 10.78
C GLU A 59 16.54 39.99 12.20
N ALA A 60 16.79 40.91 13.13
CA ALA A 60 17.12 40.62 14.52
C ALA A 60 16.10 39.72 15.25
N HIS A 61 14.86 39.65 14.74
CA HIS A 61 13.80 38.80 15.30
C HIS A 61 14.08 37.30 15.13
N TYR A 62 14.76 36.86 14.06
CA TYR A 62 15.12 35.45 13.85
C TYR A 62 16.12 34.92 14.89
N HIS A 63 16.79 35.81 15.62
CA HIS A 63 17.71 35.47 16.70
C HIS A 63 17.08 35.50 18.09
N TYR A 64 15.76 35.67 18.19
CA TYR A 64 15.08 35.54 19.48
C TYR A 64 15.19 34.11 19.98
N ARG A 65 15.67 33.98 21.22
CA ARG A 65 15.77 32.70 21.93
C ARG A 65 15.09 32.80 23.29
N ILE A 66 14.36 31.76 23.65
CA ILE A 66 13.81 31.59 24.99
C ILE A 66 14.90 31.01 25.89
N THR A 67 14.91 31.42 27.15
CA THR A 67 15.96 31.05 28.12
C THR A 67 15.48 30.06 29.17
N ASN A 68 14.23 29.60 29.08
CA ASN A 68 13.65 28.65 30.02
C ASN A 68 13.99 27.20 29.63
N GLY A 69 14.27 26.39 30.63
CA GLY A 69 14.42 24.94 30.52
C GLY A 69 13.11 24.24 30.14
N VAL A 70 13.24 22.94 29.88
CA VAL A 70 12.09 22.05 29.61
C VAL A 70 11.16 22.02 30.83
N THR A 71 11.71 21.86 32.03
CA THR A 71 10.98 21.70 33.29
C THR A 71 10.82 22.98 34.11
N ASP A 72 11.31 24.12 33.62
CA ASP A 72 11.16 25.41 34.31
C ASP A 72 9.68 25.78 34.44
N ILE A 73 9.22 26.03 35.67
CA ILE A 73 7.81 26.29 35.95
C ILE A 73 7.33 27.52 35.19
N ASP A 74 8.10 28.61 35.16
CA ASP A 74 7.77 29.80 34.36
C ASP A 74 8.37 29.63 32.96
N THR A 75 7.53 29.64 31.93
CA THR A 75 8.00 29.47 30.55
C THR A 75 8.46 30.79 29.92
N GLY A 76 8.49 31.89 30.67
CA GLY A 76 8.96 33.19 30.20
C GLY A 76 7.89 34.06 29.53
N THR A 77 8.27 35.32 29.34
CA THR A 77 7.39 36.38 28.86
C THR A 77 7.15 36.31 27.34
N ALA A 78 6.05 36.91 26.88
CA ALA A 78 5.65 36.90 25.48
C ALA A 78 6.68 37.52 24.51
N THR A 79 7.55 38.42 24.98
CA THR A 79 8.51 39.15 24.13
C THR A 79 9.65 38.30 23.61
N GLN A 80 9.93 37.16 24.23
CA GLN A 80 10.94 36.20 23.79
C GLN A 80 10.39 35.14 22.84
N TYR A 81 9.09 35.20 22.54
CA TYR A 81 8.40 34.28 21.67
C TYR A 81 7.90 34.99 20.41
N PHE A 82 7.69 34.21 19.35
CA PHE A 82 6.93 34.61 18.19
C PHE A 82 5.44 34.41 18.50
N LEU A 83 4.65 35.48 18.51
CA LEU A 83 3.20 35.36 18.72
C LEU A 83 2.53 34.92 17.42
N TRP A 84 1.48 34.11 17.54
CA TRP A 84 0.92 33.37 16.40
C TRP A 84 -0.55 33.72 16.13
N GLY A 85 -0.93 33.66 14.84
CA GLY A 85 -2.27 33.98 14.34
C GLY A 85 -2.26 34.65 12.95
N ASP A 86 -3.36 35.33 12.61
CA ASP A 86 -3.69 35.80 11.25
C ASP A 86 -4.02 37.30 11.13
N GLY A 87 -3.74 38.10 12.17
CA GLY A 87 -3.98 39.54 12.16
C GLY A 87 -2.91 40.36 11.43
N THR A 88 -3.14 41.67 11.28
CA THR A 88 -2.25 42.59 10.55
C THR A 88 -1.28 43.38 11.43
N ASN A 89 -1.25 43.10 12.74
CA ASN A 89 -0.37 43.79 13.68
C ASN A 89 0.95 43.01 13.86
N PRO A 90 2.09 43.54 13.39
CA PRO A 90 3.36 42.80 13.40
C PRO A 90 3.90 42.49 14.80
N GLN A 91 3.52 43.28 15.81
CA GLN A 91 3.91 43.02 17.20
C GLN A 91 3.11 41.89 17.86
N LYS A 92 1.97 41.50 17.26
CA LYS A 92 1.06 40.50 17.82
C LYS A 92 0.94 39.23 16.97
N GLN A 93 1.51 39.25 15.76
CA GLN A 93 1.31 38.25 14.74
C GLN A 93 2.60 38.07 13.99
N GLN A 94 3.48 37.18 14.42
CA GLN A 94 4.81 36.97 13.85
C GLN A 94 4.90 35.73 12.95
N ARG A 95 3.78 35.03 12.72
CA ARG A 95 3.66 33.94 11.71
C ARG A 95 4.22 34.35 10.34
N TYR A 96 4.09 35.62 9.98
CA TYR A 96 4.47 36.11 8.67
C TYR A 96 5.98 36.02 8.35
N TYR A 97 6.83 35.85 9.37
CA TYR A 97 8.26 35.63 9.13
C TYR A 97 8.56 34.29 8.44
N PHE A 98 7.60 33.35 8.49
CA PHE A 98 7.75 32.00 7.96
C PHE A 98 7.01 31.78 6.63
N ILE A 99 6.41 32.82 6.03
CA ILE A 99 5.70 32.74 4.74
C ILE A 99 6.38 33.59 3.68
N SER A 100 6.30 33.19 2.42
CA SER A 100 6.99 33.86 1.32
C SER A 100 6.55 35.31 1.08
N LYS A 101 7.50 36.13 0.63
CA LYS A 101 7.27 37.45 0.04
C LYS A 101 6.28 37.42 -1.13
N GLY A 102 6.16 36.27 -1.82
CA GLY A 102 5.21 36.05 -2.90
C GLY A 102 3.74 36.08 -2.45
N CYS A 103 3.46 35.91 -1.17
CA CYS A 103 2.11 35.92 -0.63
C CYS A 103 1.44 37.30 -0.77
N LYS A 104 0.15 37.29 -1.13
CA LYS A 104 -0.70 38.50 -1.27
C LYS A 104 -1.30 38.93 0.07
N VAL A 105 -0.46 39.07 1.08
CA VAL A 105 -0.82 39.51 2.44
C VAL A 105 0.05 40.71 2.85
N THR A 106 -0.44 41.50 3.81
CA THR A 106 0.28 42.71 4.27
C THR A 106 1.57 42.37 5.01
N LEU A 107 1.49 41.44 5.96
CA LEU A 107 2.64 40.96 6.72
C LEU A 107 3.19 39.70 6.05
N LYS A 108 4.46 39.71 5.68
CA LYS A 108 5.17 38.61 5.00
C LYS A 108 6.68 38.74 5.19
N SER A 109 7.41 37.66 4.94
CA SER A 109 8.87 37.68 5.04
C SER A 109 9.49 38.51 3.91
N THR A 110 10.79 38.78 4.05
CA THR A 110 11.63 39.40 3.03
C THR A 110 12.06 38.40 1.94
N TYR A 111 11.89 37.09 2.17
CA TYR A 111 12.34 36.02 1.31
C TYR A 111 11.22 35.56 0.37
N GLU A 112 11.49 35.59 -0.94
CA GLU A 112 10.59 35.00 -1.92
C GLU A 112 10.94 33.52 -2.12
N LEU A 113 10.37 32.68 -1.26
CA LEU A 113 10.61 31.24 -1.23
C LEU A 113 10.08 30.58 -2.50
N THR A 114 10.78 29.56 -2.99
CA THR A 114 10.30 28.72 -4.10
C THR A 114 9.25 27.70 -3.64
N ASN A 115 9.42 27.19 -2.42
CA ASN A 115 8.47 26.30 -1.74
C ASN A 115 7.96 26.97 -0.46
N GLU A 116 6.65 26.92 -0.24
CA GLU A 116 6.03 27.46 0.97
C GLU A 116 6.12 26.44 2.11
N TYR A 117 6.77 26.78 3.22
CA TYR A 117 6.75 25.96 4.44
C TYR A 117 5.41 26.05 5.19
N LEU A 118 4.73 27.19 5.04
CA LEU A 118 3.42 27.46 5.62
C LEU A 118 2.53 28.10 4.56
N PRO A 119 1.21 27.82 4.55
CA PRO A 119 0.31 28.46 3.61
C PRO A 119 0.29 29.98 3.83
N CYS A 120 0.13 30.75 2.74
CA CYS A 120 0.09 32.22 2.79
C CYS A 120 -0.97 32.77 3.76
N SER A 121 -2.05 32.03 4.00
CA SER A 121 -3.08 32.36 4.97
C SER A 121 -3.17 31.26 6.03
N LEU A 122 -3.42 31.65 7.28
CA LEU A 122 -3.68 30.70 8.35
C LEU A 122 -4.96 29.92 8.03
N MET A 123 -4.92 28.60 8.19
CA MET A 123 -6.10 27.76 7.98
C MET A 123 -7.21 28.13 8.98
N SER A 124 -8.45 28.14 8.53
CA SER A 124 -9.61 28.46 9.39
C SER A 124 -9.70 27.55 10.62
N SER A 125 -9.37 26.26 10.46
CA SER A 125 -9.29 25.28 11.56
C SER A 125 -8.16 25.57 12.57
N ALA A 126 -7.09 26.25 12.16
CA ALA A 126 -6.00 26.69 13.05
C ALA A 126 -6.32 28.05 13.72
N SER A 127 -7.18 28.86 13.11
CA SER A 127 -7.73 30.10 13.68
C SER A 127 -9.01 29.83 14.51
N ASN A 128 -9.12 28.65 15.12
CA ASN A 128 -10.32 28.25 15.85
C ASN A 128 -10.38 28.92 17.24
N PRO A 129 -11.56 29.43 17.67
CA PRO A 129 -11.68 30.06 18.98
C PRO A 129 -11.44 29.09 20.14
N ALA A 130 -11.69 27.79 19.98
CA ALA A 130 -11.55 26.79 21.04
C ALA A 130 -10.09 26.46 21.36
N ALA A 131 -9.24 26.35 20.34
CA ALA A 131 -7.82 26.05 20.48
C ALA A 131 -7.02 26.70 19.36
N LYS A 132 -5.93 27.39 19.71
CA LYS A 132 -5.03 28.03 18.75
C LYS A 132 -3.60 28.05 19.26
N ILE A 133 -2.63 27.98 18.35
CA ILE A 133 -1.25 28.32 18.69
C ILE A 133 -1.25 29.79 19.11
N GLU A 134 -0.74 30.07 20.29
CA GLU A 134 -0.61 31.43 20.77
C GLU A 134 0.82 31.96 20.57
N ARG A 135 1.81 31.12 20.85
CA ARG A 135 3.21 31.51 20.74
C ARG A 135 4.13 30.32 20.46
N ILE A 136 5.18 30.58 19.69
CA ILE A 136 6.26 29.64 19.38
C ILE A 136 7.59 30.26 19.81
N GLY A 137 8.41 29.49 20.53
CA GLY A 137 9.71 29.92 21.03
C GLY A 137 10.80 28.93 20.65
N PHE A 138 12.04 29.42 20.58
CA PHE A 138 13.19 28.62 20.17
C PHE A 138 14.28 28.71 21.22
N ALA A 139 14.83 27.58 21.63
CA ALA A 139 15.92 27.54 22.61
C ALA A 139 17.18 26.91 22.01
N THR A 140 18.30 27.26 22.61
CA THR A 140 19.63 26.70 22.36
C THR A 140 19.93 25.61 23.38
N ASP A 141 20.93 24.78 23.10
CA ASP A 141 21.49 23.80 24.04
C ASP A 141 22.01 24.46 25.33
N ASP A 142 22.67 25.61 25.21
CA ASP A 142 23.13 26.45 26.31
C ASP A 142 22.21 27.67 26.47
N LEU A 143 21.27 27.58 27.43
CA LEU A 143 20.29 28.64 27.72
C LEU A 143 20.90 29.95 28.24
N GLN A 144 22.19 29.95 28.62
CA GLN A 144 22.87 31.11 29.20
C GLN A 144 23.76 31.85 28.18
N LYS A 145 24.01 31.25 27.00
CA LYS A 145 24.81 31.87 25.96
C LYS A 145 23.97 32.20 24.75
N GLN A 146 24.18 33.39 24.21
CA GLN A 146 23.59 33.75 22.93
C GLN A 146 24.23 32.88 21.83
N SER A 147 23.42 32.09 21.16
CA SER A 147 23.81 31.23 20.05
C SER A 147 22.85 31.42 18.88
N ASN A 148 23.37 31.23 17.66
CA ASN A 148 22.59 31.21 16.44
C ASN A 148 22.02 29.82 16.15
N THR A 149 22.32 28.79 16.95
CA THR A 149 21.69 27.48 16.83
C THR A 149 20.24 27.51 17.31
N VAL A 150 19.46 26.53 16.87
CA VAL A 150 18.16 26.20 17.43
C VAL A 150 18.21 24.72 17.73
N ASP A 151 18.06 24.35 19.00
CA ASP A 151 18.15 22.97 19.47
C ASP A 151 16.79 22.45 19.94
N ARG A 152 15.86 23.37 20.24
CA ARG A 152 14.51 23.05 20.72
C ARG A 152 13.49 24.08 20.25
N MET A 153 12.32 23.62 19.82
CA MET A 153 11.14 24.44 19.56
C MET A 153 10.05 24.16 20.59
N ASP A 154 9.51 25.23 21.17
CA ASP A 154 8.37 25.18 22.07
C ASP A 154 7.15 25.82 21.41
N ALA A 155 6.05 25.09 21.26
CA ALA A 155 4.78 25.63 20.77
C ALA A 155 3.72 25.58 21.87
N ILE A 156 3.14 26.73 22.23
CA ILE A 156 2.09 26.83 23.24
C ILE A 156 0.74 27.01 22.54
N VAL A 157 -0.14 26.02 22.71
CA VAL A 157 -1.53 26.05 22.27
C VAL A 157 -2.40 26.49 23.43
N ALA A 158 -3.11 27.61 23.26
CA ALA A 158 -4.03 28.14 24.24
C ALA A 158 -5.46 27.66 23.96
N PHE A 159 -6.17 27.26 25.01
CA PHE A 159 -7.59 26.93 24.94
C PHE A 159 -8.43 28.09 25.49
N ASN A 160 -9.53 28.42 24.81
CA ASN A 160 -10.52 29.35 25.35
C ASN A 160 -11.78 28.58 25.68
N PHE A 161 -12.17 28.60 26.95
CA PHE A 161 -13.41 27.99 27.41
C PHE A 161 -14.54 29.01 27.30
N THR A 162 -15.65 28.60 26.69
CA THR A 162 -16.81 29.48 26.50
C THR A 162 -17.87 29.34 27.60
N GLN A 163 -17.81 28.29 28.44
CA GLN A 163 -18.75 28.05 29.55
C GLN A 163 -18.11 27.34 30.75
N GLY A 164 -18.65 27.57 31.96
CA GLY A 164 -18.03 27.25 33.25
C GLY A 164 -17.76 25.77 33.56
N ASP A 165 -18.50 24.84 32.95
CA ASP A 165 -18.33 23.39 33.17
C ASP A 165 -17.38 22.72 32.15
N ASP A 166 -16.93 23.45 31.12
CA ASP A 166 -16.16 22.91 29.98
C ASP A 166 -14.63 23.05 30.16
N LYS A 167 -14.15 23.48 31.34
CA LYS A 167 -12.73 23.78 31.64
C LYS A 167 -11.77 22.61 31.37
N TYR A 168 -12.25 21.37 31.42
CA TYR A 168 -11.44 20.17 31.20
C TYR A 168 -11.64 19.53 29.83
N SER A 169 -12.45 20.12 28.95
CA SER A 169 -12.73 19.54 27.63
C SER A 169 -11.52 19.51 26.71
N PHE A 170 -10.49 20.32 27.00
CA PHE A 170 -9.20 20.26 26.30
C PHE A 170 -8.52 18.90 26.47
N ALA A 171 -8.78 18.14 27.55
CA ALA A 171 -8.29 16.77 27.72
C ALA A 171 -8.71 15.83 26.58
N ASN A 172 -9.83 16.12 25.89
CA ASN A 172 -10.29 15.35 24.74
C ASN A 172 -9.40 15.55 23.48
N TYR A 173 -8.38 16.41 23.54
CA TYR A 173 -7.41 16.62 22.47
C TYR A 173 -6.16 15.74 22.58
N VAL A 174 -5.98 14.94 23.65
CA VAL A 174 -4.82 14.03 23.79
C VAL A 174 -4.66 13.12 22.57
N SER A 175 -5.69 12.33 22.25
CA SER A 175 -5.66 11.43 21.08
C SER A 175 -5.58 12.19 19.75
N PRO A 176 -6.37 13.26 19.51
CA PRO A 176 -6.24 14.09 18.32
C PRO A 176 -4.83 14.62 18.04
N PHE A 177 -4.14 15.15 19.05
CA PHE A 177 -2.78 15.65 18.88
C PHE A 177 -1.77 14.53 18.66
N ASN A 178 -1.86 13.42 19.39
CA ASN A 178 -0.97 12.28 19.16
C ASN A 178 -1.11 11.76 17.72
N ASN A 179 -2.35 11.63 17.22
CA ASN A 179 -2.59 11.24 15.82
C ASN A 179 -2.04 12.26 14.84
N ALA A 180 -2.26 13.55 15.08
CA ALA A 180 -1.81 14.62 14.19
C ALA A 180 -0.27 14.71 14.14
N LEU A 181 0.41 14.58 15.27
CA LEU A 181 1.88 14.54 15.37
C LEU A 181 2.46 13.35 14.61
N ASN A 182 1.91 12.15 14.85
CA ASN A 182 2.31 10.94 14.14
C ASN A 182 2.13 11.08 12.62
N ASN A 183 0.98 11.59 12.17
CA ASN A 183 0.69 11.80 10.76
C ASN A 183 1.62 12.82 10.11
N ALA A 184 2.03 13.85 10.85
CA ALA A 184 2.97 14.87 10.39
C ALA A 184 4.44 14.42 10.46
N GLY A 185 4.73 13.25 11.04
CA GLY A 185 6.10 12.78 11.27
C GLY A 185 6.87 13.60 12.31
N LEU A 186 6.16 14.29 13.20
CA LEU A 186 6.76 15.09 14.28
C LEU A 186 6.80 14.32 15.59
N ILE A 187 7.93 14.39 16.28
CA ILE A 187 8.14 13.81 17.60
C ILE A 187 8.23 14.94 18.60
N ALA A 188 7.16 15.13 19.39
CA ALA A 188 7.20 15.99 20.57
C ALA A 188 7.83 15.20 21.72
N SER A 189 9.03 15.60 22.15
CA SER A 189 9.75 14.97 23.27
C SER A 189 8.97 15.11 24.59
N HIS A 190 8.22 16.21 24.75
CA HIS A 190 7.29 16.43 25.86
C HIS A 190 6.03 17.18 25.42
N ILE A 191 4.91 16.92 26.09
CA ILE A 191 3.64 17.62 25.86
C ILE A 191 3.07 17.98 27.23
N MET A 192 3.38 19.16 27.74
CA MET A 192 3.10 19.52 29.13
C MET A 192 1.90 20.47 29.28
N ILE A 193 1.19 20.37 30.39
CA ILE A 193 0.06 21.26 30.67
C ILE A 193 0.58 22.60 31.23
N VAL A 194 0.05 23.70 30.71
CA VAL A 194 0.36 25.06 31.18
C VAL A 194 -0.90 25.83 31.58
N HIS A 195 -0.74 26.82 32.45
CA HIS A 195 -1.80 27.75 32.86
C HIS A 195 -1.29 29.19 32.99
N ARG A 196 -2.20 30.16 32.95
CA ARG A 196 -1.91 31.57 33.27
C ARG A 196 -3.15 32.30 33.76
N GLY A 197 -2.97 33.42 34.45
CA GLY A 197 -4.08 34.25 34.92
C GLY A 197 -4.69 35.09 33.81
N THR A 198 -3.86 35.90 33.15
CA THR A 198 -4.25 36.84 32.11
C THR A 198 -3.35 36.69 30.89
N THR A 199 -3.74 37.28 29.76
CA THR A 199 -2.92 37.26 28.52
C THR A 199 -1.58 38.01 28.66
N ALA A 200 -1.42 38.84 29.69
CA ALA A 200 -0.17 39.53 29.98
C ALA A 200 0.79 38.67 30.83
N ASP A 201 0.28 37.66 31.53
CA ASP A 201 1.08 36.78 32.38
C ASP A 201 1.84 35.76 31.54
N ALA A 202 3.03 35.40 32.01
CA ALA A 202 3.75 34.24 31.49
C ALA A 202 2.95 32.96 31.77
N TRP A 203 3.00 32.02 30.83
CA TRP A 203 2.49 30.67 31.07
C TRP A 203 3.36 29.95 32.08
N LYS A 204 2.70 29.16 32.92
CA LYS A 204 3.34 28.36 33.96
C LYS A 204 2.99 26.88 33.79
N LEU A 205 3.97 26.00 33.94
CA LEU A 205 3.75 24.55 33.95
C LEU A 205 2.86 24.18 35.15
N VAL A 206 1.91 23.29 34.91
CA VAL A 206 1.16 22.64 35.99
C VAL A 206 2.02 21.52 36.55
N THR A 207 2.22 21.50 37.86
CA THR A 207 3.07 20.52 38.54
C THR A 207 2.29 19.48 39.35
N LYS A 208 2.94 18.35 39.62
CA LYS A 208 2.47 17.28 40.50
C LYS A 208 2.45 17.76 41.96
N ALA A 209 2.15 16.82 42.87
CA ALA A 209 2.06 17.08 44.30
C ALA A 209 3.31 17.69 44.93
N ASP A 210 4.48 17.35 44.40
CA ASP A 210 5.79 17.84 44.82
C ASP A 210 6.01 19.33 44.52
N GLY A 211 5.17 19.94 43.68
CA GLY A 211 5.30 21.34 43.28
C GLY A 211 6.41 21.61 42.26
N SER A 212 7.15 20.58 41.80
CA SER A 212 8.31 20.72 40.93
C SER A 212 8.23 19.91 39.63
N THR A 213 7.55 18.77 39.63
CA THR A 213 7.51 17.88 38.47
C THR A 213 6.36 18.27 37.55
N PRO A 214 6.61 18.66 36.30
CA PRO A 214 5.54 19.00 35.34
C PRO A 214 4.62 17.81 35.08
N ILE A 215 3.36 18.09 34.77
CA ILE A 215 2.37 17.09 34.35
C ILE A 215 2.36 17.01 32.82
N GLU A 216 2.66 15.82 32.31
CA GLU A 216 2.47 15.47 30.90
C GLU A 216 0.97 15.41 30.56
N PHE A 217 0.62 15.79 29.35
CA PHE A 217 -0.76 15.88 28.89
C PHE A 217 -1.41 14.50 28.77
N ALA A 218 -0.62 13.46 28.49
CA ALA A 218 -1.09 12.07 28.54
C ALA A 218 -1.52 11.65 29.96
N ASP A 219 -0.92 12.23 31.00
CA ASP A 219 -1.19 11.93 32.41
C ASP A 219 -2.28 12.83 33.01
N ILE A 220 -3.03 13.57 32.19
CA ILE A 220 -4.04 14.52 32.67
C ILE A 220 -5.13 13.86 33.54
N ALA A 221 -5.55 12.65 33.16
CA ALA A 221 -6.65 11.94 33.83
C ALA A 221 -6.31 11.60 35.29
N SER A 222 -5.07 11.21 35.57
CA SER A 222 -4.59 10.87 36.91
C SER A 222 -4.25 12.10 37.76
N ASN A 223 -4.28 13.30 37.17
CA ASN A 223 -3.89 14.55 37.83
C ASN A 223 -5.00 15.63 37.80
N LEU A 224 -6.26 15.26 37.56
CA LEU A 224 -7.38 16.20 37.45
C LEU A 224 -7.54 17.09 38.71
N GLU A 225 -7.39 16.51 39.91
CA GLU A 225 -7.45 17.23 41.19
C GLU A 225 -6.43 18.38 41.29
N ARG A 226 -5.31 18.30 40.56
CA ARG A 226 -4.30 19.38 40.51
C ARG A 226 -4.81 20.54 39.68
N LEU A 227 -5.51 20.27 38.58
CA LEU A 227 -6.12 21.28 37.72
C LEU A 227 -7.34 21.95 38.39
N GLU A 228 -8.04 21.27 39.30
CA GLU A 228 -9.10 21.84 40.12
C GLU A 228 -8.59 22.87 41.13
N LYS A 229 -7.36 22.68 41.64
CA LYS A 229 -6.71 23.62 42.56
C LYS A 229 -6.19 24.88 41.87
N ILE A 230 -6.12 24.88 40.53
CA ILE A 230 -5.78 26.08 39.75
C ILE A 230 -6.99 27.02 39.80
N GLY A 231 -6.80 28.17 40.46
CA GLY A 231 -7.85 29.14 40.77
C GLY A 231 -8.78 29.49 39.60
N ASN A 232 -10.01 29.87 39.95
CA ASN A 232 -11.04 30.25 38.98
C ASN A 232 -10.56 31.41 38.07
N GLY A 233 -10.85 31.32 36.78
CA GLY A 233 -10.48 32.33 35.78
C GLY A 233 -9.11 32.17 35.13
N GLN A 234 -8.34 31.14 35.51
CA GLN A 234 -7.07 30.81 34.83
C GLN A 234 -7.32 30.18 33.46
N GLN A 235 -6.57 30.62 32.45
CA GLN A 235 -6.55 30.02 31.13
C GLN A 235 -5.63 28.79 31.13
N LEU A 236 -6.04 27.72 30.43
CA LEU A 236 -5.25 26.51 30.26
C LEU A 236 -4.70 26.38 28.83
N GLY A 237 -3.58 25.68 28.72
CA GLY A 237 -2.87 25.47 27.47
C GLY A 237 -2.04 24.19 27.51
N ILE A 238 -1.46 23.87 26.36
CA ILE A 238 -0.52 22.77 26.19
C ILE A 238 0.77 23.35 25.59
N ARG A 239 1.92 23.01 26.19
CA ARG A 239 3.25 23.30 25.66
C ARG A 239 3.80 22.03 25.02
N PHE A 240 3.89 22.04 23.70
CA PHE A 240 4.62 21.02 22.93
C PHE A 240 6.10 21.41 22.90
N ILE A 241 6.96 20.44 23.17
CA ILE A 241 8.41 20.62 23.16
C ILE A 241 8.98 19.64 22.14
N PHE A 242 9.66 20.18 21.14
CA PHE A 242 10.30 19.44 20.07
C PHE A 242 11.80 19.64 20.17
N GLU A 243 12.55 18.57 20.40
CA GLU A 243 14.01 18.61 20.27
C GLU A 243 14.40 18.41 18.81
N MET A 244 15.29 19.27 18.29
CA MET A 244 15.67 19.21 16.87
C MET A 244 16.31 17.86 16.54
N LYS A 245 17.20 17.33 17.39
CA LYS A 245 17.83 16.02 17.19
C LYS A 245 16.84 14.86 17.02
N ASP A 246 15.69 14.90 17.71
CA ASP A 246 14.66 13.86 17.65
C ASP A 246 13.88 13.95 16.33
N ASN A 247 13.90 15.14 15.72
CA ASN A 247 13.23 15.46 14.46
C ASN A 247 14.22 15.60 13.28
N ASP A 248 15.54 15.53 13.53
CA ASP A 248 16.62 15.63 12.52
C ASP A 248 16.74 14.35 11.68
N SER A 249 16.46 13.20 12.27
CA SER A 249 16.54 11.87 11.63
C SER A 249 15.27 11.46 10.85
N GLY A 250 14.37 12.41 10.57
CA GLY A 250 13.09 12.16 9.92
C GLY A 250 13.15 12.07 8.40
N GLY A 251 13.69 10.97 7.86
CA GLY A 251 13.29 10.44 6.54
C GLY A 251 11.87 9.85 6.51
N SER A 252 11.04 10.27 7.47
CA SER A 252 9.66 9.89 7.73
C SER A 252 8.75 11.12 7.71
N GLY A 253 8.98 12.05 6.78
CA GLY A 253 7.95 12.97 6.34
C GLY A 253 6.90 12.17 5.57
N GLY A 254 5.85 11.72 6.27
CA GLY A 254 4.64 11.23 5.63
C GLY A 254 4.09 12.34 4.74
N GLY A 255 4.14 12.13 3.42
CA GLY A 255 3.61 13.06 2.40
C GLY A 255 4.66 13.86 1.63
N GLY A 256 5.96 13.73 1.93
CA GLY A 256 7.02 14.35 1.12
C GLY A 256 7.42 13.45 -0.05
N SER A 257 7.39 14.00 -1.27
CA SER A 257 7.83 13.29 -2.47
C SER A 257 9.26 12.78 -2.32
N LYS A 258 9.48 11.46 -2.36
CA LYS A 258 10.86 10.91 -2.32
C LYS A 258 11.44 10.95 -3.72
N CYS A 259 12.33 11.90 -3.96
CA CYS A 259 12.95 12.12 -5.25
C CYS A 259 14.38 11.58 -5.30
N TRP A 260 14.69 10.81 -6.35
CA TRP A 260 16.06 10.44 -6.71
C TRP A 260 16.53 11.33 -7.84
N SER A 261 17.71 11.91 -7.65
CA SER A 261 18.48 12.48 -8.75
C SER A 261 19.94 12.14 -8.59
N THR A 262 20.64 11.95 -9.70
CA THR A 262 22.09 11.79 -9.71
C THR A 262 22.72 13.05 -10.29
N THR A 263 23.90 13.45 -9.82
CA THR A 263 24.64 14.63 -10.32
C THR A 263 24.98 14.56 -11.81
N LYS A 264 24.85 13.40 -12.45
CA LYS A 264 25.07 13.19 -13.89
C LYS A 264 23.77 13.13 -14.71
N SER A 265 22.61 13.02 -14.06
CA SER A 265 21.32 12.88 -14.72
C SER A 265 20.55 14.19 -14.70
N LYS A 266 20.04 14.59 -15.87
CA LYS A 266 19.08 15.70 -16.02
C LYS A 266 17.66 15.30 -15.56
N ILE A 267 17.49 14.06 -15.16
CA ILE A 267 16.21 13.48 -14.77
C ILE A 267 16.16 13.32 -13.24
N GLU A 268 15.06 13.79 -12.66
CA GLU A 268 14.62 13.55 -11.30
C GLU A 268 13.40 12.62 -11.31
N LEU A 269 13.38 11.63 -10.42
CA LEU A 269 12.33 10.64 -10.30
C LEU A 269 11.73 10.72 -8.89
N CYS A 270 10.45 11.05 -8.76
CA CYS A 270 9.79 11.29 -7.48
C CYS A 270 8.65 10.30 -7.22
N TYR A 271 8.64 9.66 -6.05
CA TYR A 271 7.42 9.04 -5.54
C TYR A 271 6.50 10.14 -5.03
N ASN A 272 5.31 10.25 -5.61
CA ASN A 272 4.29 11.20 -5.23
C ASN A 272 3.06 10.47 -4.72
N GLN A 273 2.35 11.12 -3.81
CA GLN A 273 1.09 10.65 -3.26
C GLN A 273 0.01 11.60 -3.77
N GLU A 274 -0.72 11.15 -4.78
CA GLU A 274 -1.80 11.92 -5.40
C GLU A 274 -3.14 11.58 -4.77
N THR A 275 -4.14 12.42 -4.98
CA THR A 275 -5.51 12.13 -4.50
C THR A 275 -6.14 11.06 -5.39
N GLY A 276 -6.60 9.98 -4.78
CA GLY A 276 -7.25 8.85 -5.44
C GLY A 276 -8.68 8.64 -4.97
N THR A 277 -9.47 7.90 -5.75
CA THR A 277 -10.73 7.33 -5.30
C THR A 277 -10.67 5.82 -5.51
N GLY A 278 -10.01 5.11 -4.59
CA GLY A 278 -10.03 3.66 -4.57
C GLY A 278 -11.40 3.10 -4.16
N MET A 279 -11.69 1.87 -4.56
CA MET A 279 -12.99 1.22 -4.31
C MET A 279 -13.26 0.97 -2.81
N HIS A 280 -12.24 1.04 -1.95
CA HIS A 280 -12.37 0.96 -0.49
C HIS A 280 -12.21 2.33 0.20
N GLY A 281 -12.26 3.42 -0.56
CA GLY A 281 -12.07 4.77 -0.02
C GLY A 281 -10.59 5.10 0.23
N GLU A 282 -9.67 4.46 -0.49
CA GLU A 282 -8.29 4.91 -0.53
C GLU A 282 -8.25 6.29 -1.20
N ASP A 283 -8.02 7.32 -0.38
CA ASP A 283 -7.96 8.72 -0.82
C ASP A 283 -6.68 9.06 -1.59
N GLN A 284 -5.80 8.06 -1.82
CA GLN A 284 -4.42 8.29 -2.24
C GLN A 284 -3.93 7.28 -3.29
N ILE A 285 -3.29 7.77 -4.35
CA ILE A 285 -2.59 7.00 -5.37
C ILE A 285 -1.09 7.24 -5.20
N LEU A 286 -0.29 6.17 -5.25
CA LEU A 286 1.16 6.30 -5.38
C LEU A 286 1.51 6.48 -6.87
N SER A 287 2.04 7.64 -7.26
CA SER A 287 2.59 7.89 -8.58
C SER A 287 4.12 7.93 -8.55
N LEU A 288 4.73 7.60 -9.68
CA LEU A 288 6.16 7.75 -9.90
C LEU A 288 6.37 8.72 -11.07
N ASP A 289 6.69 9.96 -10.72
CA ASP A 289 6.78 11.05 -11.67
C ASP A 289 8.22 11.32 -12.07
N MET A 290 8.41 11.64 -13.35
CA MET A 290 9.71 11.97 -13.91
C MET A 290 9.74 13.44 -14.34
N HIS A 291 10.71 14.18 -13.83
CA HIS A 291 10.95 15.58 -14.18
C HIS A 291 12.30 15.77 -14.85
N ASN A 292 12.33 16.55 -15.94
CA ASN A 292 13.58 16.99 -16.55
C ASN A 292 13.98 18.35 -15.99
N LYS A 293 15.15 18.42 -15.33
CA LYS A 293 15.65 19.61 -14.63
C LYS A 293 15.93 20.81 -15.55
N ASP A 294 16.14 20.57 -16.85
CA ASP A 294 16.53 21.61 -17.82
C ASP A 294 15.35 22.22 -18.59
N ASN A 295 14.14 21.65 -18.46
CA ASN A 295 12.96 22.09 -19.21
C ASN A 295 11.89 22.55 -18.23
N GLN A 296 11.65 23.87 -18.13
CA GLN A 296 10.60 24.44 -17.28
C GLN A 296 9.17 24.23 -17.82
N ASP A 297 9.01 23.65 -19.00
CA ASP A 297 7.78 23.73 -19.80
C ASP A 297 7.27 22.36 -20.33
N ASP A 298 7.53 21.26 -19.62
CA ASP A 298 7.11 19.92 -20.07
C ASP A 298 6.36 19.22 -18.94
N GLY A 299 5.07 18.97 -19.14
CA GLY A 299 4.18 18.38 -18.14
C GLY A 299 4.73 17.07 -17.56
N THR A 300 4.28 16.72 -16.35
CA THR A 300 4.60 15.48 -15.66
C THR A 300 4.60 14.30 -16.64
N ARG A 301 5.74 13.61 -16.77
CA ARG A 301 5.86 12.41 -17.60
C ARG A 301 5.94 11.20 -16.69
N THR A 302 5.23 10.13 -17.05
CA THR A 302 5.25 8.88 -16.29
C THR A 302 6.63 8.22 -16.38
N GLY A 303 7.23 7.89 -15.23
CA GLY A 303 8.47 7.12 -15.16
C GLY A 303 8.24 5.61 -15.30
N THR A 304 9.30 4.82 -15.50
CA THR A 304 9.22 3.35 -15.43
C THR A 304 9.73 2.85 -14.08
N LEU A 305 8.88 2.16 -13.34
CA LEU A 305 9.27 1.41 -12.14
C LEU A 305 9.59 -0.05 -12.50
N LYS A 306 10.81 -0.50 -12.20
CA LYS A 306 11.18 -1.92 -12.32
C LYS A 306 11.02 -2.60 -10.96
N ALA A 307 9.91 -3.30 -10.76
CA ALA A 307 9.59 -4.05 -9.54
C ALA A 307 8.80 -5.33 -9.86
N ASN A 308 8.87 -6.32 -8.96
CA ASN A 308 7.90 -7.42 -8.97
C ASN A 308 6.60 -6.88 -8.37
N LEU A 309 5.55 -6.83 -9.19
CA LEU A 309 4.24 -6.33 -8.75
C LEU A 309 3.34 -7.50 -8.38
N VAL A 310 2.71 -7.40 -7.22
CA VAL A 310 1.59 -8.24 -6.80
C VAL A 310 0.42 -7.31 -6.56
N MET A 311 -0.72 -7.60 -7.19
CA MET A 311 -1.92 -6.78 -7.19
C MET A 311 -3.02 -7.52 -6.45
N GLU A 312 -3.80 -6.80 -5.63
CA GLU A 312 -5.06 -7.32 -5.09
C GLU A 312 -6.15 -7.22 -6.16
N ASN A 313 -6.73 -8.36 -6.52
CA ASN A 313 -7.88 -8.44 -7.40
C ASN A 313 -9.16 -8.27 -6.59
N THR A 314 -9.62 -7.03 -6.45
CA THR A 314 -10.79 -6.68 -5.63
C THR A 314 -12.12 -7.22 -6.17
N GLY A 315 -12.14 -7.78 -7.39
CA GLY A 315 -13.28 -8.52 -7.94
C GLY A 315 -13.39 -9.96 -7.45
N ARG A 316 -12.40 -10.48 -6.70
CA ARG A 316 -12.37 -11.86 -6.21
C ARG A 316 -12.07 -11.92 -4.71
N PRO A 317 -13.10 -11.84 -3.85
CA PRO A 317 -12.97 -12.11 -2.42
C PRO A 317 -12.62 -13.58 -2.17
N VAL A 318 -11.59 -13.84 -1.38
CA VAL A 318 -11.07 -15.19 -1.14
C VAL A 318 -11.13 -15.58 0.33
N TYR A 319 -11.23 -16.88 0.55
CA TYR A 319 -11.15 -17.54 1.85
C TYR A 319 -9.77 -18.16 1.99
N ILE A 320 -9.02 -17.66 2.95
CA ILE A 320 -7.71 -18.14 3.35
C ILE A 320 -7.87 -19.26 4.39
N PHE A 321 -8.91 -19.17 5.22
CA PHE A 321 -9.17 -20.11 6.31
C PHE A 321 -10.36 -21.02 6.02
N LYS A 322 -10.34 -22.21 6.62
CA LYS A 322 -11.48 -23.12 6.64
C LYS A 322 -12.63 -22.54 7.45
N ARG A 323 -13.84 -22.84 7.00
CA ARG A 323 -15.08 -22.41 7.63
C ARG A 323 -15.91 -23.60 8.05
N SER A 324 -16.63 -23.44 9.16
CA SER A 324 -17.65 -24.37 9.62
C SER A 324 -19.01 -24.00 9.02
N TYR A 325 -19.99 -24.89 9.13
CA TYR A 325 -21.36 -24.61 8.72
C TYR A 325 -21.85 -23.29 9.35
N GLY A 326 -22.35 -22.38 8.53
CA GLY A 326 -22.79 -21.05 8.93
C GLY A 326 -21.72 -19.95 8.85
N GLY A 327 -20.48 -20.23 8.44
CA GLY A 327 -19.47 -19.21 8.14
C GLY A 327 -18.43 -18.93 9.24
N ASP A 328 -18.49 -19.63 10.38
CA ASP A 328 -17.53 -19.45 11.46
C ASP A 328 -16.15 -20.01 11.10
N LEU A 329 -15.08 -19.38 11.61
CA LEU A 329 -13.71 -19.87 11.45
C LEU A 329 -13.56 -21.25 12.09
N GLN A 330 -13.02 -22.20 11.34
CA GLN A 330 -12.59 -23.47 11.90
C GLN A 330 -11.25 -23.27 12.58
N LEU A 331 -11.18 -23.57 13.88
CA LEU A 331 -9.99 -23.43 14.70
C LEU A 331 -9.36 -24.79 14.96
N SER A 332 -8.03 -24.83 14.94
CA SER A 332 -7.23 -25.98 15.35
C SER A 332 -7.35 -26.21 16.87
N ALA A 333 -6.78 -27.33 17.36
CA ALA A 333 -6.72 -27.64 18.78
C ALA A 333 -6.02 -26.55 19.63
N ASN A 334 -5.16 -25.74 19.01
CA ASN A 334 -4.45 -24.64 19.67
C ASN A 334 -5.21 -23.31 19.60
N GLY A 335 -6.40 -23.28 19.01
CA GLY A 335 -7.21 -22.08 18.84
C GLY A 335 -6.80 -21.20 17.65
N GLU A 336 -5.91 -21.66 16.78
CA GLU A 336 -5.49 -20.94 15.57
C GLU A 336 -6.39 -21.30 14.38
N PRO A 337 -6.78 -20.33 13.52
CA PRO A 337 -7.55 -20.61 12.31
C PRO A 337 -6.86 -21.60 11.37
N GLU A 338 -7.59 -22.63 10.95
CA GLU A 338 -7.06 -23.63 10.02
C GLU A 338 -7.03 -23.11 8.59
N ARG A 339 -5.93 -23.38 7.88
CA ARG A 339 -5.72 -22.98 6.49
C ARG A 339 -6.61 -23.77 5.54
N PHE A 340 -7.11 -23.08 4.51
CA PHE A 340 -7.78 -23.74 3.41
C PHE A 340 -6.79 -24.64 2.64
N THR A 341 -7.24 -25.84 2.24
CA THR A 341 -6.38 -26.83 1.58
C THR A 341 -7.09 -27.45 0.38
N TYR A 342 -6.36 -27.59 -0.72
CA TYR A 342 -6.72 -28.38 -1.90
C TYR A 342 -6.17 -29.79 -1.79
N LYS A 343 -6.68 -30.71 -2.61
CA LYS A 343 -6.09 -32.04 -2.85
C LYS A 343 -5.65 -32.12 -4.31
N ASP A 344 -4.47 -32.68 -4.54
CA ASP A 344 -4.03 -32.99 -5.90
C ASP A 344 -4.64 -34.30 -6.43
N ALA A 345 -4.23 -34.73 -7.62
CA ALA A 345 -4.73 -35.95 -8.25
C ALA A 345 -4.44 -37.24 -7.45
N ASN A 346 -3.44 -37.22 -6.57
CA ASN A 346 -3.07 -38.33 -5.70
C ASN A 346 -3.78 -38.27 -4.34
N GLY A 347 -4.56 -37.22 -4.09
CA GLY A 347 -5.23 -36.96 -2.82
C GLY A 347 -4.33 -36.30 -1.77
N GLU A 348 -3.15 -35.82 -2.16
CA GLU A 348 -2.22 -35.14 -1.26
C GLU A 348 -2.66 -33.69 -1.05
N ALA A 349 -2.67 -33.26 0.20
CA ALA A 349 -3.19 -31.95 0.59
C ALA A 349 -2.12 -30.86 0.50
N PHE A 350 -2.48 -29.70 -0.04
CA PHE A 350 -1.63 -28.50 -0.07
C PHE A 350 -2.46 -27.24 0.19
N GLU A 351 -1.82 -26.20 0.73
CA GLU A 351 -2.51 -24.95 1.07
C GLU A 351 -2.81 -24.10 -0.17
N GLY A 352 -3.94 -23.42 -0.19
CA GLY A 352 -4.27 -22.44 -1.22
C GLY A 352 -5.40 -21.55 -0.75
N GLU A 353 -5.82 -20.61 -1.59
CA GLU A 353 -6.96 -19.74 -1.28
C GLU A 353 -8.16 -20.11 -2.14
N PHE A 354 -9.34 -20.10 -1.51
CA PHE A 354 -10.58 -20.50 -2.15
C PHE A 354 -11.39 -19.28 -2.59
N TYR A 355 -11.95 -19.34 -3.79
CA TYR A 355 -12.91 -18.36 -4.31
C TYR A 355 -14.27 -19.02 -4.49
N LEU A 356 -15.29 -18.42 -3.87
CA LEU A 356 -16.67 -18.85 -4.02
C LEU A 356 -17.29 -18.16 -5.25
N ASP A 357 -17.82 -18.96 -6.16
CA ASP A 357 -18.62 -18.50 -7.29
C ASP A 357 -19.88 -19.37 -7.45
N ASP A 358 -20.71 -19.02 -8.43
CA ASP A 358 -21.95 -19.77 -8.73
C ASP A 358 -21.68 -21.25 -9.06
N ASN A 359 -20.50 -21.58 -9.58
CA ASN A 359 -20.14 -22.95 -9.93
C ASN A 359 -19.62 -23.76 -8.74
N THR A 360 -18.93 -23.13 -7.78
CA THR A 360 -18.35 -23.80 -6.61
C THR A 360 -19.32 -23.80 -5.42
N GLY A 361 -20.18 -22.79 -5.31
CA GLY A 361 -21.13 -22.63 -4.21
C GLY A 361 -22.16 -23.76 -4.10
N HIS A 362 -22.57 -24.34 -5.22
CA HIS A 362 -23.57 -25.42 -5.27
C HIS A 362 -22.96 -26.84 -5.29
N ARG A 363 -21.63 -26.97 -5.22
CA ARG A 363 -20.99 -28.29 -5.18
C ARG A 363 -21.11 -28.90 -3.80
N ALA A 364 -21.33 -30.22 -3.74
CA ALA A 364 -21.04 -30.99 -2.54
C ALA A 364 -19.52 -30.98 -2.34
N TRP A 365 -19.06 -30.48 -1.20
CA TRP A 365 -17.64 -30.34 -0.93
C TRP A 365 -16.98 -31.69 -0.65
N ASP A 366 -15.84 -31.97 -1.26
CA ASP A 366 -15.06 -33.21 -1.08
C ASP A 366 -13.91 -33.09 -0.04
N GLY A 367 -13.87 -31.97 0.69
CA GLY A 367 -12.93 -31.74 1.80
C GLY A 367 -13.46 -32.22 3.16
N ASN A 368 -13.59 -33.54 3.31
CA ASN A 368 -13.57 -34.32 4.56
C ASN A 368 -14.62 -34.10 5.68
N THR A 369 -15.60 -33.18 5.66
CA THR A 369 -16.57 -33.05 6.79
C THR A 369 -17.97 -32.50 6.46
N MET A 370 -18.57 -32.82 5.30
CA MET A 370 -19.96 -32.41 5.06
C MET A 370 -20.95 -33.57 5.27
N SER A 371 -22.04 -33.27 5.98
CA SER A 371 -23.18 -34.16 6.03
C SER A 371 -23.79 -34.21 4.62
N GLY A 372 -24.25 -35.38 4.17
CA GLY A 372 -24.47 -35.68 2.75
C GLY A 372 -25.58 -34.93 1.99
N ALA A 373 -25.91 -33.70 2.38
CA ALA A 373 -26.82 -32.78 1.67
C ALA A 373 -26.34 -31.32 1.65
N ASP A 374 -25.27 -30.97 2.39
CA ASP A 374 -24.82 -29.59 2.51
C ASP A 374 -24.08 -29.13 1.23
N VAL A 375 -24.02 -27.81 0.98
CA VAL A 375 -23.29 -27.21 -0.17
C VAL A 375 -22.21 -26.21 0.27
N THR A 376 -21.18 -25.99 -0.55
CA THR A 376 -20.02 -25.14 -0.22
C THR A 376 -20.42 -23.76 0.30
N SER A 377 -21.46 -23.14 -0.27
CA SER A 377 -21.92 -21.81 0.14
C SER A 377 -22.51 -21.75 1.55
N GLU A 378 -22.87 -22.88 2.16
CA GLU A 378 -23.34 -22.92 3.56
C GLU A 378 -22.19 -22.83 4.56
N TYR A 379 -20.97 -23.13 4.13
CA TYR A 379 -19.75 -23.03 4.92
C TYR A 379 -19.01 -21.74 4.59
N TYR A 380 -18.89 -21.41 3.30
CA TYR A 380 -18.21 -20.22 2.81
C TYR A 380 -19.25 -19.23 2.29
N ILE A 381 -19.74 -18.34 3.17
CA ILE A 381 -20.73 -17.32 2.81
C ILE A 381 -20.05 -16.05 2.28
N PRO A 382 -20.61 -15.35 1.27
CA PRO A 382 -19.95 -14.21 0.62
C PRO A 382 -19.47 -13.10 1.56
N GLU A 383 -20.16 -12.88 2.68
CA GLU A 383 -19.89 -11.78 3.61
C GLU A 383 -18.70 -12.03 4.56
N VAL A 384 -18.17 -13.26 4.63
CA VAL A 384 -17.11 -13.65 5.60
C VAL A 384 -15.74 -13.89 4.98
N TYR A 385 -15.51 -13.41 3.76
CA TYR A 385 -14.20 -13.54 3.10
C TYR A 385 -13.05 -12.91 3.92
N ASP A 386 -11.83 -13.42 3.70
CA ASP A 386 -10.65 -13.08 4.49
C ASP A 386 -9.84 -11.94 3.85
N ALA A 387 -9.69 -11.99 2.51
CA ALA A 387 -8.92 -11.04 1.73
C ALA A 387 -9.39 -11.01 0.27
N PHE A 388 -8.69 -10.28 -0.58
CA PHE A 388 -8.83 -10.37 -2.04
C PHE A 388 -7.72 -11.22 -2.65
N GLU A 389 -8.01 -11.95 -3.73
CA GLU A 389 -7.02 -12.73 -4.49
C GLU A 389 -5.80 -11.87 -4.83
N LEU A 390 -4.59 -12.41 -4.70
CA LEU A 390 -3.38 -11.75 -5.18
C LEU A 390 -2.97 -12.31 -6.52
N VAL A 391 -2.67 -11.42 -7.46
CA VAL A 391 -2.23 -11.78 -8.81
C VAL A 391 -0.99 -11.00 -9.24
N THR A 392 -0.13 -11.60 -10.07
CA THR A 392 0.93 -10.87 -10.77
C THR A 392 0.45 -10.38 -12.13
N PRO A 393 1.06 -9.34 -12.72
CA PRO A 393 0.87 -9.03 -14.13
C PRO A 393 1.12 -10.26 -15.01
N SER A 394 0.30 -10.40 -16.05
CA SER A 394 0.43 -11.52 -17.00
C SER A 394 1.53 -11.25 -18.04
N VAL A 395 2.28 -12.29 -18.39
CA VAL A 395 3.15 -12.32 -19.56
C VAL A 395 2.45 -13.10 -20.66
N THR A 396 2.50 -12.58 -21.89
CA THR A 396 1.86 -13.21 -23.04
C THR A 396 2.87 -13.50 -24.13
N GLU A 397 2.78 -14.68 -24.74
CA GLU A 397 3.57 -15.09 -25.89
C GLU A 397 2.67 -15.78 -26.93
N TYR A 398 3.03 -15.63 -28.21
CA TYR A 398 2.39 -16.38 -29.27
C TYR A 398 3.12 -17.70 -29.51
N SER A 399 2.35 -18.74 -29.78
CA SER A 399 2.90 -20.06 -29.98
C SER A 399 2.07 -20.86 -30.97
N GLY A 400 2.73 -21.54 -31.89
CA GLY A 400 2.12 -22.51 -32.81
C GLY A 400 2.76 -23.88 -32.65
N PHE A 401 2.13 -24.90 -33.21
CA PHE A 401 2.70 -26.24 -33.18
C PHE A 401 3.71 -26.45 -34.33
N GLU A 402 4.92 -26.88 -33.98
CA GLU A 402 6.05 -27.02 -34.92
C GLU A 402 6.08 -28.39 -35.62
N LYS A 403 5.57 -29.44 -34.97
CA LYS A 403 5.62 -30.81 -35.52
C LYS A 403 4.45 -31.10 -36.47
N GLU A 404 4.59 -32.20 -37.22
CA GLU A 404 3.53 -32.70 -38.09
C GLU A 404 2.28 -33.09 -37.29
N SER A 405 1.13 -32.85 -37.91
CA SER A 405 -0.18 -33.18 -37.35
C SER A 405 -0.41 -34.69 -37.34
N VAL A 406 -1.03 -35.23 -36.28
CA VAL A 406 -1.30 -36.66 -36.16
C VAL A 406 -2.79 -36.95 -36.31
N ASP A 407 -3.15 -37.81 -37.25
CA ASP A 407 -4.52 -38.31 -37.40
C ASP A 407 -4.80 -39.42 -36.37
N ILE A 408 -5.70 -39.12 -35.44
CA ILE A 408 -6.15 -40.01 -34.37
C ILE A 408 -7.58 -40.53 -34.58
N THR A 409 -8.15 -40.38 -35.78
CA THR A 409 -9.56 -40.71 -36.10
C THR A 409 -9.93 -42.14 -35.74
N ASN A 410 -9.03 -43.09 -35.95
CA ASN A 410 -9.26 -44.51 -35.70
C ASN A 410 -8.73 -44.99 -34.34
N VAL A 411 -8.22 -44.09 -33.49
CA VAL A 411 -7.70 -44.44 -32.16
C VAL A 411 -8.84 -44.41 -31.15
N GLN A 412 -9.24 -45.59 -30.66
CA GLN A 412 -10.24 -45.69 -29.60
C GLN A 412 -9.62 -45.32 -28.25
N ASN A 413 -10.32 -44.50 -27.46
CA ASN A 413 -9.90 -44.07 -26.11
C ASN A 413 -8.50 -43.46 -26.10
N PHE A 414 -8.21 -42.54 -27.02
CA PHE A 414 -6.95 -41.81 -27.05
C PHE A 414 -6.66 -41.15 -25.68
N VAL A 415 -5.49 -41.41 -25.12
CA VAL A 415 -4.96 -40.78 -23.91
C VAL A 415 -3.57 -40.25 -24.26
N PRO A 416 -3.30 -38.94 -24.09
CA PRO A 416 -2.01 -38.39 -24.45
C PRO A 416 -0.90 -38.88 -23.51
N ASP A 417 0.26 -39.22 -24.09
CA ASP A 417 1.46 -39.57 -23.31
C ASP A 417 2.50 -38.44 -23.37
N TYR A 418 2.73 -37.83 -22.22
CA TYR A 418 3.65 -36.70 -22.11
C TYR A 418 5.10 -37.12 -21.91
N ASN A 419 5.46 -38.39 -21.74
CA ASN A 419 6.86 -38.76 -21.50
C ASN A 419 7.48 -39.47 -22.70
N GLU A 420 6.89 -40.55 -23.19
CA GLU A 420 7.54 -41.40 -24.19
C GLU A 420 7.07 -41.12 -25.62
N ASP A 421 5.83 -40.67 -25.83
CA ASP A 421 5.32 -40.37 -27.18
C ASP A 421 6.02 -39.15 -27.84
N SER A 422 6.22 -39.19 -29.15
CA SER A 422 6.95 -38.13 -29.88
C SER A 422 6.10 -36.96 -30.36
N HIS A 423 4.77 -37.03 -30.22
CA HIS A 423 3.79 -36.07 -30.73
C HIS A 423 2.96 -35.45 -29.59
N SER A 424 2.47 -36.26 -28.66
CA SER A 424 1.74 -35.83 -27.48
C SER A 424 2.60 -35.00 -26.55
N GLY A 425 2.05 -33.84 -26.19
CA GLY A 425 2.63 -32.92 -25.23
C GLY A 425 3.99 -32.36 -25.63
N THR A 426 4.33 -32.24 -26.91
CA THR A 426 5.57 -31.57 -27.35
C THR A 426 5.50 -30.05 -27.21
N HIS A 427 4.29 -29.48 -27.16
CA HIS A 427 4.08 -28.07 -26.91
C HIS A 427 4.11 -27.80 -25.40
N ARG A 428 5.30 -27.45 -24.90
CA ARG A 428 5.61 -27.31 -23.48
C ARG A 428 6.12 -25.94 -23.15
N PHE A 429 5.88 -25.54 -21.91
CA PHE A 429 6.43 -24.31 -21.36
C PHE A 429 7.01 -24.56 -19.98
N TYR A 430 8.07 -23.81 -19.67
CA TYR A 430 8.63 -23.77 -18.33
C TYR A 430 7.59 -23.25 -17.32
N VAL A 431 7.50 -23.89 -16.15
CA VAL A 431 6.65 -23.43 -15.06
C VAL A 431 7.33 -22.27 -14.35
N GLN A 432 6.74 -21.08 -14.44
CA GLN A 432 7.27 -19.86 -13.84
C GLN A 432 7.34 -19.93 -12.31
N SER A 433 8.32 -19.26 -11.72
CA SER A 433 8.38 -19.07 -10.27
C SER A 433 7.46 -17.93 -9.82
N CYS A 434 6.81 -18.12 -8.67
CA CYS A 434 5.84 -17.18 -8.13
C CYS A 434 6.27 -16.65 -6.76
N PRO A 435 5.93 -15.39 -6.43
CA PRO A 435 6.32 -14.78 -5.16
C PRO A 435 5.49 -15.29 -3.98
N LYS A 436 5.97 -15.01 -2.77
CA LYS A 436 5.24 -15.17 -1.51
C LYS A 436 5.14 -13.83 -0.81
N ILE A 437 3.97 -13.51 -0.25
CA ILE A 437 3.68 -12.22 0.36
C ILE A 437 3.20 -12.44 1.79
N LYS A 438 3.78 -11.71 2.75
CA LYS A 438 3.28 -11.69 4.13
C LYS A 438 2.23 -10.59 4.28
N GLN A 439 1.08 -10.94 4.84
CA GLN A 439 -0.03 -10.00 5.07
C GLN A 439 -0.70 -10.32 6.40
N ASP A 440 -1.06 -9.27 7.15
CA ASP A 440 -1.86 -9.41 8.36
C ASP A 440 -3.35 -9.44 7.99
N ILE A 441 -4.02 -10.54 8.32
CA ILE A 441 -5.43 -10.78 7.98
C ILE A 441 -6.30 -10.56 9.21
N ILE A 442 -7.36 -9.77 9.06
CA ILE A 442 -8.35 -9.55 10.11
C ILE A 442 -9.26 -10.77 10.21
N LEU A 443 -9.38 -11.33 11.41
CA LEU A 443 -10.27 -12.46 11.65
C LEU A 443 -11.72 -11.99 11.78
N ARG A 444 -12.66 -12.74 11.18
CA ARG A 444 -14.09 -12.39 11.15
C ARG A 444 -14.98 -13.51 11.67
N ASP A 445 -16.07 -13.13 12.33
CA ASP A 445 -17.15 -14.03 12.74
C ASP A 445 -18.04 -14.47 11.55
N ALA A 446 -18.97 -15.39 11.79
CA ALA A 446 -20.00 -15.82 10.83
C ALA A 446 -20.92 -14.71 10.28
N LYS A 447 -20.80 -13.46 10.75
CA LYS A 447 -21.57 -12.31 10.24
C LYS A 447 -20.69 -11.31 9.50
N GLY A 448 -19.41 -11.63 9.31
CA GLY A 448 -18.42 -10.79 8.64
C GLY A 448 -17.85 -9.68 9.52
N ASN A 449 -18.20 -9.65 10.82
CA ASN A 449 -17.67 -8.65 11.75
C ASN A 449 -16.28 -9.07 12.23
N ALA A 450 -15.40 -8.09 12.39
CA ALA A 450 -14.07 -8.35 12.94
C ALA A 450 -14.16 -8.89 14.37
N LEU A 451 -13.45 -9.98 14.65
CA LEU A 451 -13.27 -10.50 16.00
C LEU A 451 -12.42 -9.51 16.80
N LEU A 452 -12.81 -9.28 18.05
CA LEU A 452 -12.12 -8.37 18.95
C LEU A 452 -11.38 -9.16 20.02
N ASN A 453 -10.16 -8.72 20.35
CA ASN A 453 -9.41 -9.25 21.47
C ASN A 453 -9.98 -8.73 22.81
N SER A 454 -9.42 -9.18 23.93
CA SER A 454 -9.81 -8.75 25.28
C SER A 454 -9.71 -7.24 25.54
N GLU A 455 -8.99 -6.50 24.68
CA GLU A 455 -8.78 -5.06 24.76
C GLU A 455 -9.71 -4.28 23.80
N GLY A 456 -10.58 -4.98 23.06
CA GLY A 456 -11.48 -4.37 22.08
C GLY A 456 -10.83 -3.99 20.76
N LYS A 457 -9.60 -4.44 20.49
CA LYS A 457 -8.90 -4.27 19.20
C LYS A 457 -9.19 -5.44 18.26
N GLN A 458 -9.25 -5.19 16.97
CA GLN A 458 -9.40 -6.23 15.94
C GLN A 458 -8.29 -7.28 16.07
N GLN A 459 -8.68 -8.55 16.11
CA GLN A 459 -7.74 -9.67 16.03
C GLN A 459 -7.23 -9.83 14.61
N THR A 460 -5.93 -9.93 14.48
CA THR A 460 -5.24 -10.16 13.21
C THR A 460 -4.31 -11.36 13.34
N VAL A 461 -4.11 -12.08 12.24
CA VAL A 461 -3.11 -13.15 12.12
C VAL A 461 -2.19 -12.86 10.94
N SER A 462 -0.89 -12.99 11.15
CA SER A 462 0.09 -12.81 10.08
C SER A 462 0.17 -14.07 9.24
N VAL A 463 -0.04 -13.92 7.94
CA VAL A 463 -0.13 -15.01 6.98
C VAL A 463 0.91 -14.82 5.88
N GLU A 464 1.66 -15.87 5.55
CA GLU A 464 2.39 -15.94 4.29
C GLU A 464 1.45 -16.50 3.19
N ARG A 465 1.01 -15.63 2.29
CA ARG A 465 0.18 -15.93 1.13
C ARG A 465 1.08 -16.34 -0.02
N VAL A 466 0.85 -17.54 -0.55
CA VAL A 466 1.68 -18.16 -1.56
C VAL A 466 0.97 -18.10 -2.91
N LEU A 467 1.65 -17.59 -3.94
CA LEU A 467 1.08 -17.57 -5.30
C LEU A 467 1.52 -18.80 -6.08
N TYR A 468 0.57 -19.37 -6.82
CA TYR A 468 0.72 -20.50 -7.72
C TYR A 468 0.85 -20.04 -9.17
N PRO A 469 1.63 -20.73 -10.01
CA PRO A 469 1.72 -20.42 -11.43
C PRO A 469 0.41 -20.78 -12.12
N HIS A 470 0.00 -19.94 -13.07
CA HIS A 470 -1.14 -20.14 -13.96
C HIS A 470 -0.72 -20.05 -15.41
N LEU A 471 -1.42 -20.81 -16.26
CA LEU A 471 -1.33 -20.71 -17.71
C LEU A 471 -2.73 -20.85 -18.32
N SER A 472 -3.06 -19.94 -19.23
CA SER A 472 -4.22 -20.05 -20.12
C SER A 472 -3.76 -20.00 -21.57
N ALA A 473 -4.41 -20.77 -22.44
CA ALA A 473 -4.18 -20.78 -23.87
C ALA A 473 -5.45 -20.31 -24.60
N SER A 474 -5.34 -19.25 -25.39
CA SER A 474 -6.43 -18.73 -26.21
C SER A 474 -6.13 -18.97 -27.67
N LEU A 475 -7.12 -19.40 -28.47
CA LEU A 475 -6.93 -19.62 -29.91
C LEU A 475 -6.62 -18.29 -30.61
N SER A 476 -5.54 -18.25 -31.39
CA SER A 476 -5.13 -17.10 -32.19
C SER A 476 -5.49 -17.28 -33.66
N SER A 477 -4.99 -18.34 -34.30
CA SER A 477 -5.34 -18.71 -35.68
C SER A 477 -5.66 -20.20 -35.77
N VAL A 478 -6.61 -20.56 -36.63
CA VAL A 478 -6.99 -21.95 -36.89
C VAL A 478 -7.47 -22.14 -38.31
N SER A 479 -7.07 -23.25 -38.93
CA SER A 479 -7.67 -23.73 -40.16
C SER A 479 -7.91 -25.24 -40.08
N ALA A 480 -9.05 -25.68 -40.60
CA ALA A 480 -9.42 -27.08 -40.73
C ALA A 480 -8.60 -27.73 -41.85
N TYR A 481 -7.36 -28.04 -41.53
CA TYR A 481 -6.38 -28.65 -42.41
C TYR A 481 -5.95 -29.98 -41.79
N SER A 482 -6.18 -31.09 -42.49
CA SER A 482 -5.99 -32.46 -41.97
C SER A 482 -4.55 -32.98 -42.09
N GLY A 483 -3.63 -32.20 -42.67
CA GLY A 483 -2.22 -32.56 -42.78
C GLY A 483 -1.74 -32.96 -44.18
N GLY A 484 -0.41 -33.16 -44.27
CA GLY A 484 0.28 -33.78 -45.40
C GLY A 484 1.60 -33.12 -45.88
N GLY A 485 2.54 -32.78 -44.97
CA GLY A 485 3.94 -32.49 -45.37
C GLY A 485 4.46 -31.05 -45.20
N LYS A 486 3.74 -30.20 -44.45
CA LYS A 486 4.27 -28.91 -43.98
C LYS A 486 4.52 -28.98 -42.48
N THR A 487 5.62 -28.43 -41.99
CA THR A 487 5.83 -28.14 -40.57
C THR A 487 5.62 -26.64 -40.34
N ASP A 488 5.48 -26.23 -39.08
CA ASP A 488 5.61 -24.83 -38.68
C ASP A 488 4.61 -23.83 -39.28
N MET A 489 3.43 -24.29 -39.72
CA MET A 489 2.50 -23.44 -40.49
C MET A 489 2.12 -22.15 -39.76
N TYR A 490 1.78 -22.23 -38.47
CA TYR A 490 1.37 -21.08 -37.65
C TYR A 490 2.33 -20.75 -36.51
N THR A 491 3.62 -21.08 -36.62
CA THR A 491 4.61 -20.76 -35.57
C THR A 491 5.01 -19.28 -35.57
N THR A 492 4.76 -18.55 -36.66
CA THR A 492 5.03 -17.12 -36.80
C THR A 492 3.75 -16.30 -37.02
N GLU A 493 3.53 -15.30 -36.17
CA GLU A 493 2.32 -14.46 -36.20
C GLU A 493 2.10 -13.74 -37.54
N ASN A 494 3.17 -13.24 -38.14
CA ASN A 494 3.11 -12.38 -39.32
C ASN A 494 2.98 -13.14 -40.65
N ASP A 495 2.99 -14.48 -40.63
CA ASP A 495 3.04 -15.32 -41.84
C ASP A 495 1.94 -16.39 -41.90
N THR A 496 1.04 -16.43 -40.92
CA THR A 496 -0.05 -17.44 -40.83
C THR A 496 -0.87 -17.57 -42.11
N ARG A 497 -1.16 -16.45 -42.78
CA ARG A 497 -1.93 -16.43 -44.04
C ARG A 497 -1.10 -16.78 -45.28
N HIS A 498 0.22 -16.66 -45.23
CA HIS A 498 1.11 -16.99 -46.35
C HIS A 498 1.38 -18.49 -46.42
N ASN A 499 1.43 -19.14 -45.24
CA ASN A 499 1.73 -20.57 -45.14
C ASN A 499 0.56 -21.47 -45.59
N ILE A 500 -0.63 -20.90 -45.78
CA ILE A 500 -1.75 -21.51 -46.49
C ILE A 500 -1.69 -21.06 -47.96
N SER A 501 -1.44 -22.01 -48.87
CA SER A 501 -1.46 -21.80 -50.31
C SER A 501 -2.80 -22.20 -50.91
N ASP A 502 -3.10 -21.71 -52.13
CA ASP A 502 -4.30 -22.11 -52.89
C ASP A 502 -4.40 -23.62 -53.19
N ARG A 503 -3.30 -24.37 -52.96
CA ARG A 503 -3.24 -25.82 -53.12
C ARG A 503 -3.57 -26.58 -51.82
N ASP A 504 -3.54 -25.91 -50.68
CA ASP A 504 -3.87 -26.52 -49.40
C ASP A 504 -5.39 -26.60 -49.27
N LYS A 505 -5.90 -27.82 -49.18
CA LYS A 505 -7.33 -28.07 -48.98
C LYS A 505 -7.71 -27.71 -47.55
N LEU A 506 -8.63 -26.76 -47.41
CA LEU A 506 -9.28 -26.46 -46.14
C LEU A 506 -10.69 -27.02 -46.16
N ASP A 507 -11.02 -27.74 -45.11
CA ASP A 507 -12.28 -28.47 -44.96
C ASP A 507 -13.17 -27.81 -43.89
N LEU A 508 -14.23 -28.49 -43.43
CA LEU A 508 -15.15 -27.94 -42.45
C LEU A 508 -14.63 -28.19 -41.02
N LEU A 509 -14.49 -27.12 -40.24
CA LEU A 509 -14.11 -27.21 -38.82
C LEU A 509 -15.28 -27.76 -38.00
N GLY A 510 -15.07 -28.88 -37.32
CA GLY A 510 -16.01 -29.46 -36.36
C GLY A 510 -15.85 -28.90 -34.95
N GLY A 511 -14.65 -28.45 -34.60
CA GLY A 511 -14.34 -27.79 -33.33
C GLY A 511 -12.90 -28.02 -32.90
N VAL A 512 -12.47 -27.30 -31.87
CA VAL A 512 -11.15 -27.46 -31.25
C VAL A 512 -11.33 -27.59 -29.75
N THR A 513 -10.69 -28.58 -29.15
CA THR A 513 -10.49 -28.68 -27.70
C THR A 513 -9.04 -28.36 -27.40
N ILE A 514 -8.81 -27.43 -26.47
CA ILE A 514 -7.46 -27.08 -25.98
C ILE A 514 -7.43 -27.43 -24.50
N GLN A 515 -6.37 -28.12 -24.07
CA GLN A 515 -6.18 -28.55 -22.70
C GLN A 515 -4.82 -28.07 -22.21
N VAL A 516 -4.82 -27.51 -20.99
CA VAL A 516 -3.61 -27.01 -20.32
C VAL A 516 -3.42 -27.79 -19.03
N GLU A 517 -2.25 -28.39 -18.86
CA GLU A 517 -1.94 -29.25 -17.72
C GLU A 517 -0.54 -29.04 -17.18
N LEU A 518 -0.36 -29.37 -15.90
CA LEU A 518 0.95 -29.58 -15.30
C LEU A 518 1.31 -31.06 -15.42
N ALA A 519 2.39 -31.36 -16.14
CA ALA A 519 2.88 -32.73 -16.28
C ALA A 519 4.26 -32.85 -15.64
N GLU A 520 4.53 -33.97 -14.97
CA GLU A 520 5.88 -34.32 -14.54
C GLU A 520 6.76 -34.56 -15.76
N GLN A 521 7.97 -34.03 -15.73
CA GLN A 521 8.95 -34.15 -16.79
C GLN A 521 9.82 -35.38 -16.58
N GLU A 522 9.87 -36.28 -17.56
CA GLU A 522 10.89 -37.32 -17.60
C GLU A 522 12.29 -36.71 -17.73
N MET A 523 13.15 -36.97 -16.74
CA MET A 523 14.50 -36.41 -16.62
C MET A 523 15.57 -37.36 -17.17
N ALA A 524 15.23 -38.60 -17.50
CA ALA A 524 16.14 -39.53 -18.15
C ALA A 524 16.58 -38.97 -19.50
N HIS A 525 17.89 -38.77 -19.66
CA HIS A 525 18.46 -38.42 -20.95
C HIS A 525 18.31 -39.61 -21.90
N GLY A 526 17.58 -39.41 -23.00
CA GLY A 526 17.26 -40.46 -23.96
C GLY A 526 17.33 -40.04 -25.43
N GLY A 527 17.42 -38.74 -25.71
CA GLY A 527 17.65 -38.21 -27.06
C GLY A 527 19.11 -38.26 -27.50
N GLU A 528 19.36 -38.27 -28.83
CA GLU A 528 20.70 -38.35 -29.44
C GLU A 528 21.67 -37.23 -29.02
N ASP A 529 21.17 -36.13 -28.44
CA ASP A 529 21.92 -34.93 -28.09
C ASP A 529 22.10 -34.69 -26.58
N GLY A 530 21.56 -35.56 -25.73
CA GLY A 530 21.64 -35.43 -24.26
C GLY A 530 20.84 -34.25 -23.68
N GLN A 531 20.06 -33.51 -24.47
CA GLN A 531 19.21 -32.41 -24.01
C GLN A 531 17.71 -32.76 -24.03
N HIS A 532 17.37 -33.88 -24.63
CA HIS A 532 16.00 -34.37 -24.75
C HIS A 532 15.77 -35.69 -23.99
N ASN A 533 14.52 -35.88 -23.56
CA ASN A 533 14.03 -37.14 -23.00
C ASN A 533 13.76 -38.19 -24.11
N PRO A 534 13.38 -39.44 -23.79
CA PRO A 534 13.10 -40.48 -24.78
C PRO A 534 12.05 -40.11 -25.83
N GLY A 535 11.03 -39.31 -25.45
CA GLY A 535 10.02 -38.77 -26.37
C GLY A 535 10.48 -37.58 -27.22
N ARG A 536 11.79 -37.29 -27.26
CA ARG A 536 12.38 -36.14 -27.98
C ARG A 536 11.82 -34.78 -27.53
N LYS A 537 11.53 -34.63 -26.24
CA LYS A 537 11.08 -33.36 -25.63
C LYS A 537 12.24 -32.70 -24.90
N LEU A 538 12.36 -31.38 -25.02
CA LEU A 538 13.40 -30.60 -24.34
C LEU A 538 13.28 -30.79 -22.82
N ILE A 539 14.42 -31.08 -22.16
CA ILE A 539 14.49 -31.16 -20.70
C ILE A 539 14.78 -29.77 -20.14
N TYR A 540 13.83 -29.20 -19.41
CA TYR A 540 14.04 -27.99 -18.64
C TYR A 540 14.82 -28.31 -17.36
N PRO A 541 16.07 -27.85 -17.21
CA PRO A 541 16.87 -28.15 -16.04
C PRO A 541 16.24 -27.50 -14.79
N ASN A 542 16.26 -28.22 -13.67
CA ASN A 542 15.71 -27.78 -12.38
C ASN A 542 14.18 -27.60 -12.34
N ALA A 543 13.44 -28.14 -13.30
CA ALA A 543 11.98 -28.21 -13.25
C ALA A 543 11.54 -29.67 -13.15
N LYS A 544 10.80 -30.02 -12.09
CA LYS A 544 10.10 -31.32 -12.00
C LYS A 544 8.86 -31.33 -12.90
N TYR A 545 8.18 -30.19 -13.00
CA TYR A 545 6.95 -30.03 -13.76
C TYR A 545 7.11 -29.07 -14.93
N VAL A 546 6.36 -29.33 -15.99
CA VAL A 546 6.21 -28.47 -17.17
C VAL A 546 4.75 -28.18 -17.40
N TRP A 547 4.46 -27.00 -17.96
CA TRP A 547 3.16 -26.78 -18.59
C TRP A 547 3.11 -27.52 -19.91
N VAL A 548 2.03 -28.25 -20.16
CA VAL A 548 1.75 -28.91 -21.42
C VAL A 548 0.45 -28.34 -21.97
N VAL A 549 0.48 -27.89 -23.22
CA VAL A 549 -0.70 -27.41 -23.94
C VAL A 549 -0.97 -28.35 -25.10
N THR A 550 -2.06 -29.09 -25.05
CA THR A 550 -2.47 -30.00 -26.13
C THR A 550 -3.75 -29.52 -26.77
N ALA A 551 -3.96 -29.91 -28.02
CA ALA A 551 -5.23 -29.69 -28.69
C ALA A 551 -5.67 -30.89 -29.53
N THR A 552 -6.98 -31.05 -29.63
CA THR A 552 -7.61 -31.92 -30.62
C THR A 552 -8.54 -31.09 -31.49
N MET A 553 -8.40 -31.25 -32.81
CA MET A 553 -9.26 -30.59 -33.79
C MET A 553 -10.11 -31.64 -34.49
N GLY A 554 -11.42 -31.52 -34.32
CA GLY A 554 -12.38 -32.27 -35.10
C GLY A 554 -12.66 -31.53 -36.40
N MET A 555 -12.68 -32.25 -37.51
CA MET A 555 -13.01 -31.70 -38.83
C MET A 555 -13.79 -32.70 -39.68
N TYR A 556 -14.45 -32.22 -40.73
CA TYR A 556 -15.11 -33.06 -41.71
C TYR A 556 -14.39 -32.94 -43.04
N ASP A 557 -13.79 -34.05 -43.49
CA ASP A 557 -13.13 -34.13 -44.79
C ASP A 557 -14.19 -34.33 -45.89
N SER A 558 -14.34 -33.31 -46.73
CA SER A 558 -15.34 -33.30 -47.81
C SER A 558 -15.07 -34.31 -48.94
N GLU A 559 -13.86 -34.85 -49.06
CA GLU A 559 -13.50 -35.79 -50.13
C GLU A 559 -13.78 -37.23 -49.72
N SER A 560 -13.38 -37.64 -48.52
CA SER A 560 -13.75 -38.96 -47.98
C SER A 560 -15.18 -39.00 -47.44
N GLY A 561 -15.76 -37.85 -47.08
CA GLY A 561 -17.06 -37.74 -46.43
C GLY A 561 -17.06 -38.19 -44.97
N LEU A 562 -15.88 -38.22 -44.32
CA LEU A 562 -15.69 -38.72 -42.97
C LEU A 562 -15.30 -37.59 -42.00
N GLY A 563 -15.67 -37.78 -40.72
CA GLY A 563 -15.11 -36.98 -39.64
C GLY A 563 -13.68 -37.42 -39.35
N VAL A 564 -12.78 -36.46 -39.16
CA VAL A 564 -11.36 -36.66 -38.87
C VAL A 564 -11.03 -35.94 -37.56
N ASN A 565 -10.23 -36.58 -36.71
CA ASN A 565 -9.70 -36.00 -35.48
C ASN A 565 -8.19 -35.88 -35.58
N ILE A 566 -7.69 -34.66 -35.42
CA ILE A 566 -6.27 -34.33 -35.49
C ILE A 566 -5.76 -33.94 -34.10
N GLU A 567 -4.73 -34.62 -33.63
CA GLU A 567 -3.99 -34.23 -32.43
C GLU A 567 -2.92 -33.20 -32.78
N ASN A 568 -2.83 -32.15 -31.95
CA ASN A 568 -1.88 -31.06 -32.02
C ASN A 568 -1.67 -30.57 -33.46
N PRO A 569 -2.73 -30.07 -34.13
CA PRO A 569 -2.65 -29.68 -35.53
C PRO A 569 -1.64 -28.55 -35.73
N GLN A 570 -0.84 -28.60 -36.78
CA GLN A 570 0.09 -27.53 -37.15
C GLN A 570 -0.62 -26.25 -37.64
N SER A 571 -1.89 -26.38 -38.03
CA SER A 571 -2.77 -25.29 -38.45
C SER A 571 -3.54 -24.69 -37.28
N ILE A 572 -2.95 -24.69 -36.09
CA ILE A 572 -3.44 -23.95 -34.93
C ILE A 572 -2.32 -23.13 -34.30
N SER A 573 -2.67 -21.97 -33.76
CA SER A 573 -1.81 -21.21 -32.89
C SER A 573 -2.59 -20.61 -31.72
N TYR A 574 -1.83 -20.25 -30.70
CA TYR A 574 -2.31 -19.81 -29.41
C TYR A 574 -1.66 -18.51 -29.00
N THR A 575 -2.42 -17.73 -28.24
CA THR A 575 -1.90 -16.74 -27.32
C THR A 575 -1.82 -17.38 -25.95
N ILE A 576 -0.60 -17.62 -25.48
CA ILE A 576 -0.28 -18.23 -24.19
C ILE A 576 -0.10 -17.12 -23.16
N THR A 577 -0.93 -17.11 -22.12
CA THR A 577 -0.91 -16.12 -21.05
C THR A 577 -0.52 -16.80 -19.74
N LYS A 578 0.55 -16.31 -19.10
CA LYS A 578 1.08 -16.82 -17.83
C LYS A 578 1.03 -15.74 -16.76
N TRP A 579 0.58 -16.08 -15.56
CA TRP A 579 0.61 -15.20 -14.38
C TRP A 579 0.75 -16.06 -13.11
N CYS A 580 0.75 -15.43 -11.95
CA CYS A 580 0.67 -16.13 -10.67
C CYS A 580 -0.59 -15.67 -9.92
N SER A 581 -1.26 -16.57 -9.22
CA SER A 581 -2.44 -16.28 -8.38
C SER A 581 -2.38 -17.05 -7.05
N THR A 582 -2.91 -16.51 -5.96
CA THR A 582 -3.07 -17.25 -4.70
C THR A 582 -4.07 -18.41 -4.76
N ILE A 583 -4.98 -18.39 -5.75
CA ILE A 583 -5.89 -19.51 -6.03
C ILE A 583 -5.13 -20.49 -6.95
N PRO A 584 -4.91 -21.76 -6.58
CA PRO A 584 -4.20 -22.71 -7.45
C PRO A 584 -4.97 -23.02 -8.75
N GLN A 585 -4.24 -23.28 -9.85
CA GLN A 585 -4.84 -23.82 -11.07
C GLN A 585 -5.32 -25.26 -10.83
N SER A 586 -6.43 -25.65 -11.45
CA SER A 586 -6.90 -27.05 -11.39
C SER A 586 -5.81 -28.01 -11.89
N GLY A 587 -5.58 -29.11 -11.16
CA GLY A 587 -4.52 -30.06 -11.47
C GLY A 587 -3.14 -29.70 -10.91
N THR A 588 -3.03 -28.68 -10.05
CA THR A 588 -1.78 -28.33 -9.35
C THR A 588 -1.29 -29.49 -8.46
N PRO A 589 -0.05 -29.99 -8.65
CA PRO A 589 0.57 -30.96 -7.75
C PRO A 589 0.91 -30.38 -6.38
N TYR A 590 0.82 -31.19 -5.31
CA TYR A 590 1.08 -30.72 -3.95
C TYR A 590 2.50 -30.16 -3.74
N ASP A 591 3.48 -30.69 -4.46
CA ASP A 591 4.91 -30.32 -4.36
C ASP A 591 5.39 -29.40 -5.49
N LEU A 592 4.46 -28.82 -6.26
CA LEU A 592 4.80 -27.92 -7.37
C LEU A 592 5.75 -26.80 -6.90
N LEU A 593 5.37 -26.09 -5.84
CA LEU A 593 6.09 -24.91 -5.39
C LEU A 593 7.45 -25.21 -4.76
N SER A 594 7.63 -26.38 -4.15
CA SER A 594 8.92 -26.81 -3.60
C SER A 594 9.89 -27.28 -4.69
N THR A 595 9.37 -27.58 -5.89
CA THR A 595 10.14 -28.11 -7.02
C THR A 595 10.33 -27.12 -8.17
N THR A 596 9.68 -25.93 -8.11
CA THR A 596 9.85 -24.82 -9.07
C THR A 596 10.72 -23.66 -8.56
N THR A 597 11.36 -23.78 -7.39
CA THR A 597 12.29 -22.75 -6.89
C THR A 597 13.59 -22.73 -7.71
N TYR A 598 13.96 -21.56 -8.21
CA TYR A 598 15.29 -21.31 -8.77
C TYR A 598 16.33 -21.56 -7.66
N LYS A 599 17.23 -22.54 -7.86
CA LYS A 599 18.33 -22.85 -6.94
C LYS A 599 19.52 -21.92 -7.14
#